data_AF-A0A494WXL9-F1
#
_entry.id   AF-A0A494WXL9-F1
#
_cell.length_a   1.000
_cell.length_b   1.000
_cell.length_c   1.000
_cell.angle_alpha   90.00
_cell.angle_beta   90.00
_cell.angle_gamma   90.00
#
_symmetry.space_group_name_H-M   'P 1'
#
loop_
_entity.id
_entity.type
_entity.pdbx_description
1 polymer ?
#
loop_
_entity_poly.entity_id
_entity_poly.type
_entity_poly.pdbx_seq_one_letter_code
_entity_poly.pdbx_strand_id
1 'polypeptide(L)' 'MRLIEIRLTRCRLFLTETELISLLARDPELWKAAIRRGKAIIRARERKQRTGPARPLTYGAAGSSRPPH' A
#
# COMPACT_ATOMS: atom_id res chain seq x y z
N MET A 1 8.99 27.43 2.40
CA MET A 1 8.37 26.88 3.62
C MET A 1 7.39 25.80 3.21
N ARG A 2 7.73 24.52 3.36
CA ARG A 2 6.85 23.40 2.98
C ARG A 2 6.25 22.79 4.24
N LEU A 3 4.92 22.79 4.32
CA LEU A 3 4.17 22.26 5.44
C LEU A 3 3.65 20.86 5.09
N ILE A 4 3.77 19.95 6.04
CA ILE A 4 3.24 18.59 5.98
C ILE A 4 1.95 18.59 6.80
N GLU A 5 0.81 18.30 6.14
CA GLU A 5 -0.48 18.12 6.80
C GLU A 5 -0.61 16.68 7.30
N ILE A 6 -0.78 16.51 8.61
CA ILE A 6 -1.09 15.23 9.25
C ILE A 6 -2.53 15.27 9.73
N ARG A 7 -3.39 14.51 9.06
CA ARG A 7 -4.81 14.41 9.38
C ARG A 7 -5.01 13.33 10.45
N LEU A 8 -5.36 13.75 11.66
CA LEU A 8 -5.78 12.88 12.75
C LEU A 8 -7.31 12.88 12.84
N THR A 9 -7.88 11.91 13.56
CA THR A 9 -9.34 11.79 13.73
C THR A 9 -9.96 13.04 14.37
N ARG A 10 -9.23 13.62 15.34
CA ARG A 10 -9.48 14.85 16.11
C ARG A 10 -9.25 16.18 15.40
N CYS A 11 -8.13 16.26 14.70
CA CYS A 11 -7.43 17.51 14.44
C CYS A 11 -6.48 17.35 13.26
N ARG A 12 -6.06 18.49 12.70
CA ARG A 12 -5.10 18.54 11.61
C ARG A 12 -3.84 19.22 12.14
N LEU A 13 -2.73 18.52 12.08
CA LEU A 13 -1.43 19.09 12.42
C LEU A 13 -0.76 19.56 11.14
N PHE A 14 -0.21 20.77 11.18
CA PHE A 14 0.63 21.31 10.12
C PHE A 14 2.02 21.48 10.73
N LEU A 15 2.97 20.69 10.25
CA LEU A 15 4.34 20.71 10.75
C LEU A 15 5.27 20.98 9.57
N THR A 16 6.35 21.73 9.81
CA THR A 16 7.45 21.78 8.86
C THR A 16 8.24 20.46 8.88
N GLU A 17 8.99 20.21 7.82
CA GLU A 17 9.86 19.02 7.74
C GLU A 17 10.88 19.00 8.89
N THR A 18 11.42 20.17 9.27
CA THR A 18 12.40 20.32 10.33
C THR A 18 11.82 20.05 11.72
N GLU A 19 10.62 20.56 12.00
CA GLU A 19 9.90 20.29 13.26
C GLU A 19 9.54 18.81 13.37
N LEU A 20 9.08 18.21 12.26
CA LEU A 20 8.75 16.79 12.23
C LEU A 20 9.99 15.93 12.51
N ILE A 21 11.12 16.22 11.86
CA ILE A 21 12.39 15.51 12.11
C ILE A 21 12.82 15.68 13.57
N SER A 22 12.74 16.89 14.12
CA SER A 22 13.12 17.17 15.51
C SER A 22 12.22 16.42 16.51
N LEU A 23 10.93 16.29 16.20
CA LEU A 23 9.97 15.55 17.02
C LEU A 23 10.19 14.03 16.93
N LEU A 24 10.54 13.52 15.75
CA LEU A 24 10.91 12.11 15.56
C LEU A 24 12.26 11.76 16.20
N ALA A 25 13.19 12.72 16.31
CA ALA A 25 14.48 12.52 16.95
C ALA A 25 14.36 12.25 18.47
N ARG A 26 13.28 12.71 19.11
CA ARG A 26 13.02 12.45 20.53
C ARG A 26 12.72 10.98 20.84
N ASP A 27 12.10 10.25 19.92
CA ASP A 27 11.75 8.83 20.11
C ASP A 27 12.13 7.96 18.91
N PRO A 28 13.40 7.50 18.87
CA PRO A 28 13.95 6.69 17.78
C PRO A 28 13.18 5.39 17.51
N GLU A 29 12.61 4.77 18.54
CA GLU A 29 11.92 3.49 18.39
C GLU A 29 10.53 3.67 17.76
N LEU A 30 9.86 4.78 18.05
CA LEU A 30 8.54 5.08 17.52
C LEU A 30 8.57 5.28 16.00
N TRP A 31 9.56 6.02 15.48
CA TRP A 31 9.67 6.25 14.03
C TRP A 31 10.11 4.99 13.27
N LYS A 32 11.01 4.17 13.83
CA LYS A 32 11.36 2.85 13.25
C LYS A 32 10.13 1.96 13.10
N ALA A 33 9.29 1.89 14.13
CA ALA A 33 8.04 1.15 14.10
C ALA A 33 7.04 1.74 13.08
N ALA A 34 6.97 3.07 12.95
CA ALA A 34 6.16 3.73 11.93
C ALA A 34 6.61 3.38 10.51
N ILE A 35 7.92 3.39 10.22
CA ILE A 35 8.47 3.01 8.91
C ILE A 35 8.17 1.55 8.57
N ARG A 36 8.35 0.63 9.54
CA ARG A 36 8.00 -0.79 9.34
C ARG A 36 6.53 -0.95 8.94
N ARG A 37 5.62 -0.27 9.64
CA ARG A 37 4.17 -0.26 9.32
C ARG A 37 3.90 0.31 7.94
N GLY A 38 4.53 1.45 7.60
CA GLY A 38 4.40 2.08 6.28
C GLY A 38 4.80 1.16 5.13
N LYS A 39 5.96 0.50 5.23
CA LYS A 39 6.43 -0.48 4.22
C LYS A 39 5.46 -1.65 4.05
N ALA A 40 4.91 -2.18 5.14
CA ALA A 40 3.93 -3.26 5.08
C ALA A 40 2.65 -2.83 4.35
N ILE A 41 2.14 -1.62 4.63
CA ILE A 41 0.93 -1.06 3.99
C ILE A 41 1.18 -0.85 2.49
N ILE A 42 2.31 -0.28 2.11
CA ILE A 42 2.68 -0.06 0.70
C ILE A 42 2.74 -1.39 -0.05
N ARG A 43 3.46 -2.38 0.49
CA ARG A 43 3.53 -3.73 -0.10
C ARG A 43 2.17 -4.41 -0.20
N ALA A 44 1.30 -4.21 0.79
CA ALA A 44 -0.06 -4.74 0.75
C ALA A 44 -0.91 -4.08 -0.36
N ARG A 45 -0.76 -2.76 -0.56
CA ARG A 45 -1.41 -2.03 -1.67
C ARG A 45 -0.89 -2.52 -3.02
N GLU A 46 0.42 -2.68 -3.19
CA GLU A 46 1.03 -3.21 -4.42
C GLU A 46 0.55 -4.63 -4.74
N ARG A 47 0.46 -5.51 -3.72
CA ARG A 47 -0.10 -6.87 -3.92
C ARG A 47 -1.56 -6.84 -4.35
N LYS A 48 -2.40 -6.00 -3.73
CA LYS A 48 -3.81 -5.83 -4.16
C LYS A 48 -3.92 -5.34 -5.60
N GLN A 49 -3.01 -4.47 -6.05
CA GLN A 49 -2.99 -4.00 -7.43
C GLN A 49 -2.54 -5.07 -8.43
N ARG A 50 -1.66 -6.00 -8.02
CA ARG A 50 -1.24 -7.15 -8.86
C ARG A 50 -2.31 -8.23 -8.96
N THR A 51 -3.15 -8.39 -7.95
CA THR A 51 -4.38 -9.21 -8.01
C THR A 51 -5.52 -8.41 -8.66
N GLY A 52 -5.26 -7.83 -9.83
CA GLY A 52 -6.30 -7.35 -10.75
C GLY A 52 -7.30 -8.48 -11.06
N PRO A 53 -8.49 -8.15 -11.62
CA PRO A 53 -9.61 -9.08 -11.69
C PRO A 53 -9.13 -10.41 -12.25
N ALA A 54 -9.43 -11.48 -11.52
CA ALA A 54 -9.12 -12.83 -11.96
C ALA A 54 -9.51 -12.92 -13.43
N ARG A 55 -8.55 -13.25 -14.30
CA ARG A 55 -8.85 -13.62 -15.68
C ARG A 55 -10.02 -14.59 -15.60
N PRO A 56 -11.17 -14.32 -16.24
CA PRO A 56 -12.29 -15.24 -16.17
C PRO A 56 -11.76 -16.58 -16.69
N LEU A 57 -11.76 -17.59 -15.82
CA LEU A 57 -11.49 -18.94 -16.23
C LEU A 57 -12.64 -19.32 -17.15
N THR A 58 -12.44 -19.19 -18.47
CA THR A 58 -13.34 -19.76 -19.46
C THR A 58 -13.24 -21.27 -19.35
N TYR A 59 -14.02 -21.84 -18.44
CA TYR A 59 -14.32 -23.26 -18.42
C TYR A 59 -15.50 -23.49 -19.37
N GLY A 60 -15.23 -24.20 -20.48
CA GLY A 60 -16.27 -24.86 -21.27
C GLY A 60 -16.59 -24.21 -22.62
N ALA A 61 -15.82 -24.59 -23.64
CA ALA A 61 -16.42 -24.90 -24.93
C ALA A 61 -16.19 -26.40 -25.15
N ALA A 62 -17.22 -27.17 -24.82
CA ALA A 62 -17.31 -28.59 -25.11
C ALA A 62 -17.38 -28.82 -26.63
N GLY A 63 -16.87 -29.98 -27.06
CA GLY A 63 -17.38 -30.66 -28.25
C GLY A 63 -16.43 -30.76 -29.44
N SER A 64 -16.04 -32.02 -29.73
CA SER A 64 -15.78 -32.62 -31.06
C SER A 64 -14.82 -31.87 -32.01
N SER A 65 -13.74 -32.44 -32.53
CA SER A 65 -13.61 -33.77 -33.13
C SER A 65 -12.15 -34.01 -33.49
N ARG A 66 -11.63 -35.22 -33.24
CA ARG A 66 -10.33 -35.69 -33.70
C ARG A 66 -10.59 -36.58 -34.94
N PRO A 67 -10.15 -36.25 -36.16
CA PRO A 67 -10.19 -37.23 -37.24
C PRO A 67 -8.99 -38.17 -37.07
N PRO A 68 -9.14 -39.49 -37.33
CA PRO A 68 -8.01 -40.38 -37.46
C PRO A 68 -7.48 -40.41 -38.90
N HIS A 69 -6.16 -40.49 -38.99
CA HIS A 69 -5.27 -40.78 -40.12
C HIS A 69 -5.13 -39.73 -41.23
#